data_AF-A0A946Y5A7-F1
#
_entry.id   AF-A0A946Y5A7-F1
#
_cell.length_a   1.000
_cell.length_b   1.000
_cell.length_c   1.000
_cell.angle_alpha   90.00
_cell.angle_beta   90.00
_cell.angle_gamma   90.00
#
_symmetry.space_group_name_H-M   'P 1'
#
loop_
_entity.id
_entity.type
_entity.pdbx_description
1 polymer ?
#
loop_
_entity_poly.entity_id
_entity_poly.type
_entity_poly.pdbx_seq_one_letter_code
_entity_poly.pdbx_strand_id
1 'polypeptide(L)'
;MLAPAGDAEVDEIMAWFPDSPAVDIWSGPGFRYPFTRESFIEDLRFGTVDSYALRNADNTLAAFGQSYERYERGHLARLVTNPALRRQGAGRQLIEMII
;
A
#
# COMPACT_ATOMS: atom_id res chain seq x y z
N MET A 1 14.42 3.67 -1.83
CA MET A 1 14.13 4.15 -3.20
C MET A 1 12.63 4.09 -3.42
N LEU A 2 12.01 5.20 -3.84
CA LEU A 2 10.60 5.24 -4.22
C LEU A 2 10.45 4.89 -5.70
N ALA A 3 9.44 4.09 -6.04
CA ALA A 3 9.06 3.78 -7.41
C ALA A 3 7.52 3.59 -7.50
N PRO A 4 6.93 3.68 -8.70
CA PRO A 4 5.59 3.14 -8.93
C PRO A 4 5.53 1.67 -8.51
N ALA A 5 4.48 1.27 -7.80
CA ALA A 5 4.28 -0.12 -7.43
C ALA A 5 3.92 -0.95 -8.68
N GLY A 6 4.49 -2.15 -8.79
CA GLY A 6 4.14 -3.13 -9.81
C GLY A 6 3.47 -4.36 -9.20
N ASP A 7 3.22 -5.33 -10.07
CA ASP A 7 2.64 -6.63 -9.73
C ASP A 7 3.36 -7.35 -8.59
N ALA A 8 4.70 -7.30 -8.56
CA ALA A 8 5.49 -7.96 -7.54
C ALA A 8 5.28 -7.35 -6.14
N GLU A 9 5.15 -6.02 -6.07
CA GLU A 9 4.84 -5.36 -4.80
C GLU A 9 3.40 -5.63 -4.36
N VAL A 10 2.45 -5.74 -5.28
CA VAL A 10 1.07 -6.15 -4.96
C VAL A 10 1.06 -7.54 -4.32
N ASP A 11 1.80 -8.49 -4.89
CA ASP A 11 1.90 -9.85 -4.33
C ASP A 11 2.55 -9.85 -2.94
N GLU A 12 3.55 -8.99 -2.71
CA GLU A 12 4.22 -8.87 -1.41
C GLU A 12 3.31 -8.25 -0.34
N ILE A 13 2.56 -7.19 -0.67
CA ILE A 13 1.66 -6.54 0.30
C ILE A 13 0.46 -7.40 0.66
N MET A 14 -0.02 -8.25 -0.25
CA MET A 14 -1.07 -9.23 0.04
C MET A 14 -0.71 -10.11 1.23
N ALA A 15 0.57 -10.48 1.36
CA ALA A 15 1.06 -11.32 2.44
C ALA A 15 1.19 -10.57 3.80
N TRP A 16 1.02 -9.25 3.83
CA TRP A 16 1.15 -8.45 5.06
C TRP A 16 -0.09 -8.50 5.96
N PHE A 17 -1.21 -9.04 5.46
CA PHE A 17 -2.48 -9.06 6.16
C PHE A 17 -2.82 -10.48 6.64
N PRO A 18 -2.78 -10.74 7.96
CA PRO A 18 -3.04 -12.08 8.49
C PRO A 18 -4.54 -12.41 8.61
N ASP A 19 -5.41 -11.39 8.64
CA ASP A 19 -6.84 -11.52 8.92
C ASP A 19 -7.67 -10.36 8.37
N SER A 20 -9.01 -10.52 8.40
CA SER A 20 -9.97 -9.49 7.97
C SER A 20 -9.82 -8.19 8.77
N PRO A 21 -9.70 -8.20 10.12
CA PRO A 21 -9.51 -6.96 10.88
C PRO A 21 -8.30 -6.14 10.43
N ALA A 22 -7.17 -6.79 10.12
CA ALA A 22 -5.99 -6.09 9.62
C ALA A 22 -6.23 -5.43 8.26
N VAL A 23 -6.99 -6.09 7.37
CA VAL A 23 -7.42 -5.51 6.09
C VAL A 23 -8.35 -4.33 6.34
N ASP A 24 -9.39 -4.49 7.16
CA ASP A 24 -10.43 -3.48 7.41
C ASP A 24 -9.84 -2.17 7.95
N ILE A 25 -8.85 -2.24 8.84
CA ILE A 25 -8.13 -1.07 9.37
C ILE A 25 -7.37 -0.32 8.27
N TRP A 26 -6.79 -1.04 7.31
CA TRP A 26 -5.93 -0.47 6.27
C TRP A 26 -6.71 0.01 5.03
N SER A 27 -7.67 -0.79 4.57
CA SER A 27 -8.35 -0.61 3.29
C SER A 27 -9.62 0.24 3.38
N GLY A 28 -10.24 0.31 4.55
CA GLY A 28 -11.56 0.90 4.67
C GLY A 28 -12.68 0.03 4.06
N PRO A 29 -13.90 0.57 3.91
CA PRO A 29 -15.07 -0.25 3.61
C PRO A 29 -15.01 -0.91 2.23
N GLY A 30 -15.48 -2.16 2.16
CA GLY A 30 -15.73 -2.88 0.90
C GLY A 30 -14.55 -3.65 0.33
N PHE A 31 -13.40 -3.69 1.00
CA PHE A 31 -12.28 -4.54 0.60
C PHE A 31 -12.53 -5.98 1.08
N ARG A 32 -12.47 -6.96 0.18
CA ARG A 32 -12.80 -8.36 0.47
C ARG A 32 -11.71 -9.06 1.28
N TYR A 33 -12.12 -9.95 2.18
CA TYR A 33 -11.24 -10.93 2.84
C TYR A 33 -12.00 -12.26 3.06
N PRO A 34 -11.38 -13.43 2.84
CA PRO A 34 -10.08 -13.61 2.17
C PRO A 34 -10.15 -13.13 0.72
N PHE A 35 -9.03 -12.62 0.20
CA PHE A 35 -8.92 -12.16 -1.18
C PHE A 35 -8.11 -13.14 -2.04
N THR A 36 -8.45 -13.21 -3.32
CA THR A 36 -7.52 -13.68 -4.35
C THR A 36 -6.68 -12.50 -4.86
N ARG A 37 -5.68 -12.78 -5.71
CA ARG A 37 -4.90 -11.72 -6.36
C ARG A 37 -5.79 -10.80 -7.18
N GLU A 38 -6.74 -11.37 -7.92
CA GLU A 38 -7.69 -10.65 -8.77
C GLU A 38 -8.59 -9.75 -7.93
N SER A 39 -9.19 -10.27 -6.87
CA SER A 39 -10.07 -9.46 -6.01
C SER A 39 -9.30 -8.37 -5.27
N PHE A 40 -8.04 -8.64 -4.89
CA PHE A 40 -7.17 -7.65 -4.25
C PHE A 40 -6.83 -6.50 -5.20
N ILE A 41 -6.45 -6.81 -6.44
CA ILE A 41 -6.17 -5.80 -7.50
C ILE A 41 -7.40 -4.93 -7.76
N GLU A 42 -8.58 -5.55 -7.86
CA GLU A 42 -9.86 -4.86 -8.07
C GLU A 42 -10.18 -3.91 -6.91
N ASP A 43 -10.13 -4.40 -5.66
CA ASP A 43 -10.47 -3.61 -4.46
C ASP A 43 -9.41 -2.55 -4.12
N LEU A 44 -8.15 -2.81 -4.49
CA LEU A 44 -7.05 -1.86 -4.44
C LEU A 44 -7.20 -0.78 -5.52
N ARG A 45 -8.01 -1.03 -6.55
CA ARG A 45 -8.15 -0.19 -7.76
C ARG A 45 -6.81 0.02 -8.46
N PHE A 46 -5.97 -1.01 -8.43
CA PHE A 46 -4.63 -0.97 -8.98
C PHE A 46 -4.66 -0.66 -10.49
N GLY A 47 -3.76 0.20 -10.96
CA GLY A 47 -3.76 0.71 -12.34
C GLY A 47 -4.71 1.89 -12.60
N THR A 48 -5.63 2.19 -11.68
CA THR A 48 -6.46 3.42 -11.76
C THR A 48 -6.13 4.45 -10.69
N VAL A 49 -5.50 4.03 -9.59
CA VAL A 49 -5.01 4.89 -8.51
C VAL A 49 -3.50 4.78 -8.46
N ASP A 50 -2.81 5.93 -8.42
CA ASP A 50 -1.36 5.97 -8.32
C ASP A 50 -0.92 5.27 -7.04
N SER A 51 -0.04 4.29 -7.22
CA SER A 51 0.39 3.36 -6.18
C SER A 51 1.91 3.35 -6.14
N TYR A 52 2.48 3.41 -4.94
CA TYR A 52 3.91 3.62 -4.74
C TYR A 52 4.50 2.57 -3.82
N ALA A 53 5.71 2.17 -4.14
CA ALA A 53 6.53 1.25 -3.40
C ALA A 53 7.80 1.94 -2.92
N LEU A 54 8.02 1.94 -1.61
CA LEU A 54 9.27 2.38 -1.01
C LEU A 54 10.10 1.16 -0.62
N ARG A 55 11.26 1.00 -1.25
CA ARG A 55 12.26 0.00 -0.86
C ARG A 55 13.33 0.59 0.05
N ASN A 56 13.83 -0.16 1.03
CA ASN A 56 14.96 0.25 1.88
C ASN A 56 16.31 0.06 1.14
N ALA A 57 17.43 0.23 1.86
CA ALA A 57 18.78 0.06 1.29
C ALA A 57 19.09 -1.38 0.86
N ASP A 58 18.49 -2.37 1.52
CA ASP A 58 18.63 -3.79 1.21
C ASP A 58 17.67 -4.26 0.09
N ASN A 59 17.02 -3.30 -0.59
CA ASN A 59 16.00 -3.54 -1.61
C ASN A 59 14.74 -4.26 -1.09
N THR A 60 14.51 -4.30 0.21
CA THR A 60 13.28 -4.83 0.82
C THR A 60 12.15 -3.83 0.69
N LEU A 61 10.95 -4.28 0.33
CA LEU A 61 9.77 -3.42 0.32
C LEU A 61 9.44 -3.00 1.75
N ALA A 62 9.61 -1.71 2.03
CA ALA A 62 9.51 -1.14 3.37
C ALA A 62 8.15 -0.48 3.62
N ALA A 63 7.56 0.11 2.58
CA ALA A 63 6.22 0.70 2.66
C ALA A 63 5.53 0.72 1.30
N PHE A 64 4.20 0.73 1.36
CA PHE A 64 3.31 0.91 0.22
C PHE A 64 2.27 1.98 0.54
N GLY A 65 1.84 2.72 -0.49
CA GLY A 65 0.77 3.71 -0.35
C GLY A 65 0.19 4.12 -1.68
N GLN A 66 -0.96 4.77 -1.62
CA GLN A 66 -1.65 5.33 -2.78
C GLN A 66 -1.86 6.83 -2.62
N SER A 67 -1.88 7.54 -3.75
CA SER A 67 -2.33 8.92 -3.83
C SER A 67 -3.35 9.09 -4.95
N TYR A 68 -4.32 9.97 -4.74
CA TYR A 68 -5.23 10.41 -5.81
C TYR A 68 -5.80 11.78 -5.50
N GLU A 69 -6.28 12.48 -6.53
CA GLU A 69 -7.04 13.71 -6.34
C GLU A 69 -8.54 13.43 -6.17
N ARG A 70 -9.16 14.14 -5.23
CA ARG A 70 -10.61 14.13 -5.04
C ARG A 70 -11.06 15.49 -4.54
N TYR A 71 -12.04 16.09 -5.20
CA TYR A 71 -12.54 17.44 -4.88
C TYR A 71 -11.42 18.50 -4.84
N GLU A 72 -10.53 18.47 -5.84
CA GLU A 72 -9.37 19.40 -5.97
C GLU A 72 -8.39 19.34 -4.79
N ARG A 73 -8.33 18.19 -4.09
CA ARG A 73 -7.41 17.94 -2.98
C ARG A 73 -6.67 16.63 -3.21
N GLY A 74 -5.39 16.61 -2.84
CA GLY A 74 -4.60 15.38 -2.78
C GLY A 74 -5.03 14.54 -1.57
N HIS A 75 -5.34 13.28 -1.81
CA HIS A 75 -5.66 12.30 -0.78
C HIS A 75 -4.59 11.21 -0.76
N LEU A 76 -4.04 10.96 0.43
CA LEU A 76 -3.25 9.76 0.70
C LEU A 76 -4.19 8.65 1.15
N ALA A 77 -3.96 7.43 0.67
CA ALA A 77 -4.76 6.27 1.00
C ALA A 77 -3.90 5.01 1.11
N ARG A 78 -4.45 4.01 1.81
CA ARG A 78 -3.88 2.65 1.88
C ARG A 78 -2.40 2.63 2.25
N LEU A 79 -2.01 3.48 3.19
CA LEU A 79 -0.65 3.56 3.71
C LEU A 79 -0.38 2.35 4.61
N VAL A 80 0.65 1.57 4.30
CA VAL A 80 1.07 0.44 5.12
C VAL A 80 2.59 0.28 5.08
N THR A 81 3.16 -0.13 6.20
CA THR A 81 4.58 -0.46 6.33
C THR A 81 4.75 -1.95 6.51
N ASN A 82 5.83 -2.48 5.93
CA ASN A 82 6.20 -3.88 6.07
C ASN A 82 6.19 -4.28 7.56
N PRO A 83 5.46 -5.33 7.96
CA PRO A 83 5.33 -5.74 9.35
C PRO A 83 6.67 -5.88 10.10
N ALA A 84 7.71 -6.36 9.42
CA ALA A 84 9.05 -6.55 10.00
C ALA A 84 9.85 -5.25 10.13
N LEU A 85 9.49 -4.19 9.39
CA LEU A 85 10.21 -2.91 9.34
C LEU A 85 9.43 -1.74 10.00
N ARG A 86 8.36 -2.05 10.73
CA ARG A 86 7.55 -1.05 11.43
C ARG A 86 8.37 -0.25 12.42
N ARG A 87 7.96 1.01 12.63
CA ARG A 87 8.59 1.99 13.55
C ARG A 87 10.05 2.35 13.22
N GLN A 88 10.50 2.07 12.00
CA GLN A 88 11.83 2.46 11.49
C GLN A 88 11.78 3.68 10.55
N GLY A 89 10.64 4.38 10.48
CA GLY A 89 10.49 5.61 9.70
C GLY A 89 10.01 5.44 8.25
N ALA A 90 9.89 4.20 7.74
CA ALA A 90 9.50 3.95 6.34
C ALA A 90 8.16 4.61 5.94
N GLY A 91 7.14 4.58 6.81
CA GLY A 91 5.85 5.22 6.53
C GLY A 91 5.93 6.74 6.44
N ARG A 92 6.74 7.37 7.30
CA ARG A 92 7.01 8.81 7.24
C ARG A 92 7.72 9.15 5.92
N GLN A 93 8.77 8.42 5.60
CA GLN A 93 9.55 8.63 4.37
C GLN A 93 8.68 8.49 3.12
N LEU A 94 7.80 7.48 3.08
CA LEU A 94 6.87 7.31 1.98
C LEU A 94 5.99 8.55 1.81
N ILE A 95 5.33 8.99 2.89
CA ILE A 95 4.45 10.17 2.86
C ILE A 95 5.20 11.41 2.36
N GLU A 96 6.40 11.67 2.89
CA GLU A 96 7.22 12.82 2.47
C GLU A 96 7.61 12.79 0.98
N MET A 97 7.58 11.62 0.33
CA MET A 97 7.94 11.46 -1.07
C MET A 97 6.76 11.46 -2.04
N ILE A 98 5.52 11.33 -1.55
CA ILE A 98 4.29 11.25 -2.37
C ILE A 98 3.31 12.41 -2.09
N ILE A 99 3.75 13.41 -1.32
CA ILE A 99 3.10 14.72 -1.17
C ILE A 99 3.79 15.74 -2.09
#